data_AF-A0A9N9VRP1-F1
#
_entry.id   AF-A0A9N9VRP1-F1
#
_cell.length_a   1.000
_cell.length_b   1.000
_cell.length_c   1.000
_cell.angle_alpha   90.00
_cell.angle_beta   90.00
_cell.angle_gamma   90.00
#
_symmetry.space_group_name_H-M   'P 1'
#
loop_
_entity.id
_entity.type
_entity.pdbx_description
1 polymer ?
#
loop_
_entity_poly.entity_id
_entity_poly.type
_entity_poly.pdbx_seq_one_letter_code
_entity_poly.pdbx_strand_id
1 'polypeptide(L)'
;PLLRAQYLLALRGVDVANDETLKVEEPSLLMLVLEAREEIEDAESEADLEQPREANDARIAASEEALDAAFANDDIDAAKREAVRLRYWVNIRDTLHHWEQGKPVVLQH
;
A
#
# COMPACT_ATOMS: atom_id res chain seq x y z
N PRO A 1 5.70 -4.82 9.58
CA PRO A 1 4.24 -5.07 9.77
C PRO A 1 3.61 -5.88 8.65
N LEU A 2 3.78 -5.48 7.37
CA LEU A 2 3.26 -6.20 6.20
C LEU A 2 3.66 -7.69 6.16
N LEU A 3 4.95 -8.01 6.31
CA LEU A 3 5.42 -9.41 6.33
C LEU A 3 4.76 -10.25 7.44
N ARG A 4 4.50 -9.63 8.60
CA ARG A 4 3.79 -10.29 9.72
C ARG A 4 2.35 -10.61 9.32
N ALA A 5 1.64 -9.63 8.75
CA ALA A 5 0.26 -9.81 8.31
C ALA A 5 0.14 -10.88 7.21
N GLN A 6 1.02 -10.83 6.20
CA GLN A 6 1.10 -11.83 5.13
C GLN A 6 1.35 -13.23 5.69
N TYR A 7 2.29 -13.38 6.64
CA TYR A 7 2.56 -14.65 7.28
C TYR A 7 1.35 -15.19 8.05
N LEU A 8 0.69 -14.36 8.87
CA LEU A 8 -0.49 -14.76 9.64
C LEU A 8 -1.65 -15.18 8.73
N LEU A 9 -1.86 -14.49 7.61
CA LEU A 9 -2.87 -14.82 6.62
C LEU A 9 -2.54 -16.11 5.86
N ALA A 10 -1.26 -16.33 5.51
CA ALA A 10 -0.81 -17.56 4.86
C ALA A 10 -1.07 -18.80 5.74
N LEU A 11 -0.88 -18.69 7.06
CA LEU A 11 -1.25 -19.76 8.01
C LEU A 11 -2.75 -20.10 8.00
N ARG A 12 -3.60 -19.18 7.53
CA ARG A 12 -5.05 -19.36 7.38
C ARG A 12 -5.44 -19.73 5.93
N GLY A 13 -4.47 -20.00 5.06
CA GLY A 13 -4.69 -20.36 3.65
C GLY A 13 -4.91 -19.18 2.71
N VAL A 14 -4.59 -17.95 3.15
CA VAL A 14 -4.76 -16.72 2.37
C VAL A 14 -3.40 -16.21 1.89
N ASP A 15 -3.16 -16.27 0.58
CA ASP A 15 -1.91 -15.77 -0.03
C ASP A 15 -2.08 -14.35 -0.59
N VAL A 16 -1.95 -13.34 0.28
CA VAL A 16 -2.06 -11.93 -0.12
C VAL A 16 -1.00 -11.53 -1.15
N ALA A 17 0.18 -12.16 -1.13
CA ALA A 17 1.28 -11.78 -2.01
C ALA A 17 0.96 -12.11 -3.47
N ASN A 18 0.27 -13.23 -3.73
CA ASN A 18 -0.02 -13.72 -5.07
C ASN A 18 -1.51 -13.68 -5.47
N ASP A 19 -2.42 -13.32 -4.56
CA ASP A 19 -3.85 -13.26 -4.86
C ASP A 19 -4.17 -12.02 -5.73
N GLU A 20 -4.24 -12.25 -7.05
CA GLU A 20 -4.62 -11.25 -8.05
C GLU A 20 -6.11 -10.87 -7.98
N THR A 21 -6.98 -11.73 -7.44
CA THR A 21 -8.42 -11.46 -7.38
C THR A 21 -8.74 -10.33 -6.40
N LEU A 22 -7.96 -10.24 -5.32
CA LEU A 22 -8.03 -9.13 -4.36
C LEU A 22 -7.67 -7.77 -4.95
N LYS A 23 -6.85 -7.73 -6.01
CA LYS A 23 -6.48 -6.47 -6.66
C LYS A 23 -7.66 -5.86 -7.43
N VAL A 24 -8.68 -6.66 -7.76
CA VAL A 24 -9.82 -6.27 -8.61
C VAL A 24 -11.04 -5.81 -7.80
N GLU A 25 -11.15 -6.20 -6.53
CA GLU A 25 -12.38 -6.00 -5.73
C GLU A 25 -12.54 -4.61 -5.11
N GLU A 26 -11.52 -3.75 -5.15
CA GLU A 26 -11.60 -2.39 -4.59
C GLU A 26 -11.29 -1.28 -5.61
N PRO A 27 -12.28 -0.89 -6.44
CA PRO A 27 -12.12 0.21 -7.40
C PRO A 27 -11.68 1.52 -6.76
N SER A 28 -12.14 1.80 -5.54
CA SER A 28 -11.74 2.99 -4.77
C SER A 28 -10.27 2.96 -4.36
N LEU A 29 -9.74 1.79 -3.98
CA LEU A 29 -8.33 1.63 -3.67
C LEU A 29 -7.47 1.87 -4.92
N LEU A 30 -7.87 1.29 -6.05
CA LEU A 30 -7.13 1.46 -7.30
C LEU A 30 -7.08 2.93 -7.71
N MET A 31 -8.19 3.67 -7.59
CA MET A 31 -8.24 5.11 -7.87
C MET A 31 -7.26 5.89 -6.98
N LEU A 32 -7.29 5.66 -5.66
CA LEU A 32 -6.36 6.32 -4.73
C LEU A 32 -4.89 6.00 -5.02
N VAL A 33 -4.59 4.76 -5.41
CA VAL A 33 -3.23 4.35 -5.80
C VAL A 33 -2.82 5.06 -7.08
N LEU A 34 -3.71 5.22 -8.06
CA LEU A 34 -3.42 5.94 -9.30
C LEU A 34 -3.20 7.44 -9.05
N GLU A 35 -4.04 8.08 -8.24
CA GLU A 35 -3.89 9.49 -7.85
C GLU A 35 -2.53 9.73 -7.16
N ALA A 36 -2.20 8.90 -6.16
CA ALA A 36 -0.92 9.00 -5.48
C ALA A 36 0.29 8.74 -6.41
N ARG A 37 0.10 8.02 -7.52
CA ARG A 37 1.15 7.82 -8.53
C ARG A 37 1.31 9.05 -9.42
N GLU A 38 0.21 9.63 -9.87
CA GLU A 38 0.20 10.86 -10.66
C GLU A 38 0.90 11.99 -9.90
N GLU A 39 0.60 12.17 -8.60
CA GLU A 39 1.28 13.15 -7.75
C GLU A 39 2.82 12.97 -7.71
N ILE A 40 3.30 11.73 -7.78
CA ILE A 40 4.75 11.43 -7.78
C ILE A 40 5.37 11.66 -9.15
N GLU A 41 4.64 11.34 -10.22
CA GLU A 41 5.08 11.53 -11.60
C GLU A 41 5.16 13.02 -11.98
N ASP A 42 4.24 13.83 -11.45
CA ASP A 42 4.16 15.28 -11.68
C ASP A 42 5.16 16.09 -10.83
N ALA A 43 5.82 15.45 -9.86
CA ALA A 43 6.80 16.12 -9.01
C ALA A 43 8.02 16.60 -9.84
N GLU A 44 8.34 17.89 -9.74
CA GLU A 44 9.50 18.49 -10.42
C GLU A 44 10.73 18.60 -9.50
N SER A 45 10.51 18.47 -8.19
CA SER A 45 11.51 18.59 -7.14
C SER A 45 11.23 17.68 -5.95
N GLU A 46 12.24 17.47 -5.10
CA GLU A 46 12.08 16.67 -3.87
C GLU A 46 11.11 17.31 -2.86
N ALA A 47 10.98 18.65 -2.89
CA ALA A 47 10.04 19.37 -2.03
C ALA A 47 8.57 19.06 -2.39
N ASP A 48 8.27 18.82 -3.66
CA ASP A 48 6.92 18.46 -4.12
C ASP A 48 6.49 17.09 -3.57
N LEU A 49 7.45 16.25 -3.16
CA LEU A 49 7.20 14.93 -2.59
C LEU A 49 6.96 14.92 -1.07
N GLU A 50 7.15 16.04 -0.37
CA GLU A 50 6.95 16.09 1.08
C GLU A 50 5.51 15.73 1.47
N GLN A 51 4.54 16.35 0.79
CA GLN A 51 3.12 16.07 1.03
C GLN A 51 2.71 14.64 0.61
N PRO A 52 3.07 14.11 -0.57
CA PRO A 52 2.87 12.70 -0.92
C PRO A 52 3.46 11.71 0.08
N ARG A 53 4.66 12.00 0.62
CA ARG A 53 5.30 11.17 1.67
C ARG A 53 4.47 11.15 2.94
N GLU A 54 4.13 12.31 3.48
CA GLU A 54 3.32 12.40 4.70
C GLU A 54 1.96 11.72 4.55
N ALA A 55 1.30 11.94 3.40
CA ALA A 55 0.02 11.34 3.12
C ALA A 55 0.11 9.81 2.98
N ASN A 56 1.18 9.28 2.38
CA ASN A 56 1.39 7.84 2.27
C ASN A 56 1.74 7.20 3.63
N ASP A 57 2.57 7.86 4.44
CA ASP A 57 2.91 7.39 5.78
C ASP A 57 1.69 7.32 6.71
N ALA A 58 0.79 8.31 6.62
CA ALA A 58 -0.49 8.27 7.32
C ALA A 58 -1.38 7.08 6.89
N ARG A 59 -1.43 6.77 5.59
CA ARG A 59 -2.17 5.60 5.06
C ARG A 59 -1.56 4.27 5.53
N ILE A 60 -0.23 4.19 5.60
CA ILE A 60 0.49 3.03 6.17
C ILE A 60 0.10 2.84 7.64
N ALA A 61 0.22 3.88 8.45
CA ALA A 61 -0.12 3.81 9.87
C ALA A 61 -1.57 3.39 10.11
N ALA A 62 -2.52 3.98 9.37
CA ALA A 62 -3.93 3.60 9.45
C ALA A 62 -4.19 2.14 9.07
N SER A 63 -3.50 1.64 8.03
CA SER A 63 -3.61 0.23 7.62
C SER A 63 -3.01 -0.73 8.65
N GLU A 64 -1.92 -0.33 9.32
CA GLU A 64 -1.31 -1.12 10.40
C GLU A 64 -2.24 -1.21 11.61
N GLU A 65 -2.86 -0.10 12.02
CA GLU A 65 -3.86 -0.08 13.09
C GLU A 65 -5.09 -0.95 12.75
N ALA A 66 -5.59 -0.85 11.51
CA ALA A 66 -6.72 -1.65 11.04
C ALA A 66 -6.39 -3.15 11.00
N LEU A 67 -5.17 -3.52 10.59
CA LEU A 67 -4.68 -4.90 10.65
C LEU A 67 -4.62 -5.43 12.09
N ASP A 68 -4.08 -4.65 13.02
CA ASP A 68 -4.01 -5.04 14.43
C ASP A 68 -5.41 -5.25 15.02
N ALA A 69 -6.37 -4.35 14.70
CA ALA A 69 -7.75 -4.50 15.11
C ALA A 69 -8.42 -5.73 14.47
N ALA A 70 -8.19 -6.00 13.18
CA ALA A 70 -8.74 -7.16 12.49
C ALA A 70 -8.24 -8.47 13.10
N PHE A 71 -6.93 -8.59 13.35
CA PHE A 71 -6.36 -9.78 14.00
C PHE A 71 -6.85 -9.95 15.44
N ALA A 72 -7.00 -8.87 16.21
CA ALA A 72 -7.50 -8.93 17.58
C ALA A 72 -8.95 -9.46 17.64
N ASN A 73 -9.74 -9.20 16.61
CA ASN A 73 -11.13 -9.65 16.49
C ASN A 73 -11.31 -10.94 15.67
N ASP A 74 -10.21 -11.56 15.22
CA ASP A 74 -10.19 -12.71 14.29
C ASP A 74 -10.99 -12.46 12.98
N ASP A 75 -11.07 -11.20 12.54
CA ASP A 75 -11.70 -10.77 11.28
C ASP A 75 -10.71 -10.93 10.12
N ILE A 76 -10.69 -12.14 9.55
CA ILE A 76 -9.75 -12.51 8.49
C ILE A 76 -10.02 -11.80 7.17
N ASP A 77 -11.29 -11.51 6.87
CA ASP A 77 -11.64 -10.81 5.63
C ASP A 77 -11.20 -9.34 5.69
N ALA A 78 -11.35 -8.68 6.84
CA ALA A 78 -10.79 -7.34 7.04
C ALA A 78 -9.26 -7.36 6.98
N ALA A 79 -8.61 -8.31 7.66
CA ALA A 79 -7.15 -8.43 7.61
C ALA A 79 -6.64 -8.67 6.19
N LYS A 80 -7.35 -9.48 5.38
CA LYS A 80 -7.04 -9.72 3.97
C LYS A 80 -7.08 -8.43 3.16
N ARG A 81 -8.16 -7.64 3.26
CA ARG A 81 -8.31 -6.35 2.56
C ARG A 81 -7.23 -5.35 2.97
N GLU A 82 -6.98 -5.21 4.27
CA GLU A 82 -5.98 -4.26 4.77
C GLU A 82 -4.55 -4.64 4.41
N ALA A 83 -4.22 -5.95 4.37
CA ALA A 83 -2.91 -6.40 3.93
C ALA A 83 -2.65 -6.06 2.45
N VAL A 84 -3.68 -6.09 1.61
CA VAL A 84 -3.60 -5.67 0.20
C VAL A 84 -3.35 -4.16 0.10
N ARG A 85 -4.11 -3.36 0.85
CA ARG A 85 -3.93 -1.89 0.91
C ARG A 85 -2.51 -1.53 1.37
N LEU A 86 -2.06 -2.12 2.47
CA LEU A 86 -0.72 -1.89 3.01
C LEU A 86 0.38 -2.25 2.01
N ARG A 87 0.21 -3.30 1.20
CA ARG A 87 1.16 -3.61 0.11
C ARG A 87 1.27 -2.46 -0.88
N TYR A 88 0.15 -1.89 -1.32
CA TYR A 88 0.19 -0.76 -2.24
C TYR A 88 0.88 0.47 -1.63
N TRP A 89 0.58 0.82 -0.38
CA TRP A 89 1.22 1.95 0.29
C TRP A 89 2.71 1.74 0.53
N VAL A 90 3.14 0.52 0.82
CA VAL A 90 4.58 0.18 0.89
C VAL A 90 5.24 0.35 -0.48
N ASN A 91 4.62 -0.11 -1.57
CA ASN A 91 5.17 0.09 -2.91
C ASN A 91 5.27 1.58 -3.28
N ILE A 92 4.28 2.40 -2.91
CA ILE A 92 4.32 3.85 -3.11
C ILE A 92 5.45 4.48 -2.29
N ARG A 93 5.63 4.08 -1.02
CA ARG A 93 6.75 4.54 -0.19
C ARG A 93 8.09 4.21 -0.84
N ASP A 94 8.24 2.98 -1.34
CA ASP A 94 9.47 2.55 -2.00
C ASP A 94 9.71 3.38 -3.26
N THR A 95 8.66 3.72 -4.00
CA THR A 95 8.74 4.62 -5.16
C THR A 95 9.22 6.00 -4.76
N LEU A 96 8.61 6.59 -3.74
CA LEU A 96 9.00 7.89 -3.21
C LEU A 96 10.47 7.89 -2.78
N HIS A 97 10.97 6.81 -2.19
CA HIS A 97 12.38 6.68 -1.82
C HIS A 97 13.33 6.58 -3.01
N HIS A 98 12.89 5.99 -4.13
CA HIS A 98 13.70 5.83 -5.34
C HIS A 98 13.44 6.90 -6.40
N TRP A 99 12.60 7.90 -6.11
CA TRP A 99 12.34 8.99 -7.04
C TRP A 99 13.62 9.78 -7.32
N GLU A 100 13.81 10.13 -8.58
CA GLU A 100 14.92 10.97 -9.05
C GLU A 100 14.42 11.95 -10.11
N GLN A 101 14.83 13.21 -10.00
CA GLN A 101 14.43 14.26 -10.94
C GLN A 101 14.78 13.87 -12.40
N GLY A 102 13.77 13.93 -13.27
CA GLY A 102 13.93 13.67 -14.71
C GLY A 102 14.11 12.20 -15.10
N LYS A 103 14.00 11.25 -14.16
CA LYS A 103 13.93 9.82 -14.48
C LYS A 103 12.47 9.35 -14.52
N PRO A 104 12.12 8.43 -15.43
CA PRO A 104 10.81 7.80 -15.41
C PRO A 104 10.62 7.06 -14.09
N VAL A 105 9.48 7.30 -13.44
CA VAL A 105 9.09 6.57 -12.23
C VAL A 105 8.72 5.14 -12.63
N VAL A 106 9.51 4.14 -12.21
CA VAL A 106 9.23 2.73 -12.48
C VAL A 106 8.63 2.08 -11.25
N LEU A 107 7.35 1.74 -11.33
CA LEU A 107 6.56 1.19 -10.24
C LEU A 107 6.46 -0.33 -10.33
N GLN A 108 6.75 -1.05 -9.23
CA GLN A 108 6.57 -2.50 -9.15
C GLN A 108 5.13 -2.87 -8.74
N HIS A 109 4.58 -3.94 -9.35
CA HIS A 109 3.18 -4.41 -9.20
C HIS A 109 3.06 -5.72 -8.40
#